data_AF-L1P4H7-F1
#
_entry.id   AF-L1P4H7-F1
#
_cell.length_a   1.000
_cell.length_b   1.000
_cell.length_c   1.000
_cell.angle_alpha   90.00
_cell.angle_beta   90.00
_cell.angle_gamma   90.00
#
_symmetry.space_group_name_H-M   'P 1'
#
loop_
_entity.id
_entity.type
_entity.pdbx_description
1 polymer ?
#
loop_
_entity_poly.entity_id
_entity_poly.type
_entity_poly.pdbx_seq_one_letter_code
_entity_poly.pdbx_strand_id
1 'polypeptide(L)'
;MKLRFVTAALLAGMTLLTVGCNKEKNEPETPTDPYLGYKNLDVKAGNVKEIANLKANTDGEWVYYSLTKGVVEVTTATPTVSNWDVAFSRYHVKTNSGTSGKGQGGAVKTAETDLSKVATASVTASYTVDKPLNVSSFGGGKPGQSRISASPIFEIGHGEGFWSMVKEGILKQAAQKFAEKTVPNFKNLPDAQKETIVNGLIPTLEQNIKPSLVHDNGWLTMDYAQGAVAPTYKYNNWVYEIKTHDGKFAKIQLTDYKNQKNQTGYVTFKYALAKEDGKY
;
A
#
# COMPACT_ATOMS: atom_id res chain seq x y z
N MET A 1 29.03 44.21 -42.01
CA MET A 1 28.23 45.11 -42.88
C MET A 1 26.76 44.86 -42.57
N LYS A 2 26.07 45.87 -42.02
CA LYS A 2 24.64 45.84 -41.74
C LYS A 2 23.87 45.87 -43.07
N LEU A 3 22.77 45.13 -43.17
CA LEU A 3 21.57 45.67 -43.82
C LEU A 3 20.32 44.96 -43.30
N ARG A 4 19.47 45.74 -42.63
CA ARG A 4 18.08 45.44 -42.33
C ARG A 4 17.26 45.80 -43.56
N PHE A 5 16.17 45.07 -43.82
CA PHE A 5 15.01 45.61 -44.52
C PHE A 5 13.73 45.31 -43.75
N VAL A 6 12.82 46.26 -43.89
CA VAL A 6 11.67 46.60 -43.06
C VAL A 6 10.40 46.38 -43.90
N THR A 7 9.39 45.76 -43.27
CA THR A 7 7.92 45.79 -43.48
C THR A 7 7.30 45.88 -44.88
N ALA A 8 6.29 45.04 -45.13
CA ALA A 8 4.96 45.51 -45.57
C ALA A 8 3.89 44.46 -45.26
N ALA A 9 2.83 44.88 -44.58
CA ALA A 9 1.62 44.12 -44.33
C ALA A 9 0.72 44.15 -45.58
N LEU A 10 0.03 43.03 -45.85
CA LEU A 10 -1.24 43.06 -46.58
C LEU A 10 -2.25 42.19 -45.84
N LEU A 11 -3.19 42.87 -45.19
CA LEU A 11 -4.48 42.33 -44.80
C LEU A 11 -5.28 42.06 -46.08
N ALA A 12 -5.63 40.80 -46.32
CA ALA A 12 -6.77 40.43 -47.14
C ALA A 12 -7.74 39.68 -46.23
N GLY A 13 -8.81 40.37 -45.85
CA GLY A 13 -9.93 39.76 -45.14
C GLY A 13 -10.67 38.79 -46.06
N MET A 14 -11.02 37.63 -45.52
CA MET A 14 -12.00 36.74 -46.12
C MET A 14 -12.90 36.19 -45.02
N THR A 15 -14.08 36.83 -44.92
CA THR A 15 -15.40 36.34 -44.49
C THR A 15 -15.48 35.12 -43.57
N LEU A 16 -16.07 35.39 -42.39
CA LEU A 16 -16.72 34.43 -41.50
C LEU A 16 -17.73 33.55 -42.26
N LEU A 17 -17.51 32.24 -42.22
CA LEU A 17 -18.57 31.24 -42.27
C LEU A 17 -18.53 30.46 -40.96
N THR A 18 -19.52 30.71 -40.13
CA THR A 18 -19.79 30.00 -38.88
C THR A 18 -20.24 28.58 -39.20
N VAL A 19 -19.40 27.60 -38.90
CA VAL A 19 -19.84 26.22 -38.70
C VAL A 19 -19.65 25.91 -37.21
N GLY A 20 -20.78 25.80 -36.51
CA GLY A 20 -20.83 25.43 -35.12
C GLY A 20 -20.26 24.02 -34.92
N CYS A 21 -19.10 23.95 -34.27
CA CYS A 21 -18.74 22.86 -33.40
C CYS A 21 -18.41 23.50 -32.05
N ASN A 22 -19.20 23.19 -31.02
CA ASN A 22 -18.85 23.47 -29.64
C ASN A 22 -17.56 22.71 -29.31
N LYS A 23 -16.41 23.33 -29.60
CA LYS A 23 -15.16 22.96 -28.96
C LYS A 23 -15.22 23.59 -27.57
N GLU A 24 -15.62 22.79 -26.59
CA GLU A 24 -15.20 23.03 -25.22
C GLU A 24 -13.69 23.28 -25.26
N LYS A 25 -13.30 24.49 -24.88
CA LYS A 25 -11.89 24.80 -24.66
C LYS A 25 -11.48 23.92 -23.49
N ASN A 26 -10.78 22.82 -23.78
CA ASN A 26 -9.94 22.13 -22.81
C ASN A 26 -8.81 23.09 -22.45
N GLU A 27 -9.11 24.04 -21.58
CA GLU A 27 -8.11 24.74 -20.81
C GLU A 27 -7.37 23.66 -20.00
N PRO A 28 -6.04 23.55 -20.09
CA PRO A 28 -5.32 22.56 -19.31
C PRO A 28 -5.58 22.85 -17.83
N GLU A 29 -6.31 21.97 -17.16
CA GLU A 29 -6.47 22.04 -15.71
C GLU A 29 -5.06 22.04 -15.11
N THR A 30 -4.69 23.15 -14.46
CA THR A 30 -3.48 23.21 -13.65
C THR A 30 -3.50 22.02 -12.70
N PRO A 31 -2.46 21.15 -12.69
CA PRO A 31 -2.47 19.98 -11.81
C PRO A 31 -2.61 20.43 -10.36
N THR A 32 -3.81 20.30 -9.81
CA THR A 32 -4.06 20.59 -8.40
C THR A 32 -3.36 19.52 -7.58
N ASP A 33 -2.51 19.93 -6.63
CA ASP A 33 -1.91 19.03 -5.66
C ASP A 33 -3.00 18.18 -4.99
N PRO A 34 -3.05 16.86 -5.23
CA PRO A 34 -4.11 16.00 -4.70
C PRO A 34 -4.05 15.87 -3.18
N TYR A 35 -3.00 16.41 -2.54
CA TYR A 35 -2.80 16.38 -1.10
C TYR A 35 -3.13 17.67 -0.39
N LEU A 36 -3.53 18.74 -1.10
CA LEU A 36 -3.74 20.07 -0.51
C LEU A 36 -4.70 20.05 0.69
N GLY A 37 -5.81 19.30 0.59
CA GLY A 37 -6.80 19.14 1.66
C GLY A 37 -6.36 18.28 2.85
N TYR A 38 -5.20 17.62 2.74
CA TYR A 38 -4.64 16.76 3.78
C TYR A 38 -3.37 17.35 4.41
N LYS A 39 -2.97 18.57 4.08
CA LYS A 39 -1.78 19.24 4.63
C LYS A 39 -2.14 20.21 5.75
N ASN A 40 -1.16 20.57 6.58
CA ASN A 40 -1.26 21.59 7.62
C ASN A 40 -2.44 21.40 8.58
N LEU A 41 -2.78 20.14 8.87
CA LEU A 41 -3.81 19.83 9.85
C LEU A 41 -3.36 20.21 11.26
N ASP A 42 -4.32 20.33 12.17
CA ASP A 42 -4.08 20.55 13.59
C ASP A 42 -4.95 19.61 14.42
N VAL A 43 -4.69 18.31 14.27
CA VAL A 43 -5.46 17.26 14.94
C VAL A 43 -5.06 17.17 16.41
N LYS A 44 -6.04 17.35 17.30
CA LYS A 44 -5.86 17.29 18.76
C LYS A 44 -6.05 15.86 19.29
N ALA A 45 -5.30 15.52 20.33
CA ALA A 45 -5.48 14.26 21.05
C ALA A 45 -6.91 14.10 21.57
N GLY A 46 -7.45 12.89 21.51
CA GLY A 46 -8.85 12.60 21.86
C GLY A 46 -9.87 12.80 20.74
N ASN A 47 -9.48 13.46 19.64
CA ASN A 47 -10.40 13.69 18.54
C ASN A 47 -10.22 12.63 17.45
N VAL A 48 -11.34 12.02 17.04
CA VAL A 48 -11.36 11.14 15.88
C VAL A 48 -11.27 11.99 14.61
N LYS A 49 -10.29 11.68 13.77
CA LYS A 49 -10.12 12.26 12.44
C LYS A 49 -10.31 11.18 11.38
N GLU A 50 -11.09 11.51 10.37
CA GLU A 50 -11.22 10.72 9.14
C GLU A 50 -10.47 11.39 7.99
N ILE A 51 -9.76 10.57 7.22
CA ILE A 51 -9.12 10.93 5.97
C ILE A 51 -9.69 10.01 4.90
N ALA A 52 -10.45 10.60 3.98
CA ALA A 52 -11.08 9.87 2.88
C ALA A 52 -10.29 10.04 1.60
N ASN A 53 -10.12 8.95 0.83
CA ASN A 53 -9.56 8.95 -0.52
C ASN A 53 -8.12 9.50 -0.62
N LEU A 54 -7.24 9.20 0.33
CA LEU A 54 -5.83 9.60 0.24
C LEU A 54 -5.16 8.87 -0.92
N LYS A 55 -4.75 9.60 -1.95
CA LYS A 55 -4.12 9.04 -3.16
C LYS A 55 -2.74 8.44 -2.84
N ALA A 56 -2.63 7.11 -2.87
CA ALA A 56 -1.40 6.35 -2.71
C ALA A 56 -1.20 5.39 -3.90
N ASN A 57 -1.65 5.76 -5.09
CA ASN A 57 -1.72 4.86 -6.24
C ASN A 57 -0.54 4.97 -7.22
N THR A 58 0.37 5.91 -7.01
CA THR A 58 1.57 6.14 -7.83
C THR A 58 2.64 5.08 -7.53
N ASP A 59 3.20 4.45 -8.55
CA ASP A 59 4.17 3.37 -8.39
C ASP A 59 5.47 3.86 -7.75
N GLY A 60 5.93 3.15 -6.71
CA GLY A 60 7.17 3.44 -5.98
C GLY A 60 7.09 4.65 -5.02
N GLU A 61 5.99 5.40 -5.04
CA GLU A 61 5.80 6.60 -4.23
C GLU A 61 5.20 6.27 -2.87
N TRP A 62 5.70 6.92 -1.82
CA TRP A 62 5.15 6.87 -0.48
C TRP A 62 4.59 8.21 -0.08
N VAL A 63 3.38 8.20 0.48
CA VAL A 63 2.72 9.36 1.07
C VAL A 63 2.98 9.35 2.58
N TYR A 64 3.90 10.20 3.04
CA TYR A 64 4.28 10.32 4.44
C TYR A 64 3.30 11.22 5.19
N TYR A 65 2.74 10.69 6.28
CA TYR A 65 1.64 11.30 7.02
C TYR A 65 1.98 11.43 8.52
N SER A 66 1.88 12.65 9.02
CA SER A 66 1.87 12.97 10.44
C SER A 66 0.43 12.93 10.96
N LEU A 67 0.18 12.22 12.05
CA LEU A 67 -1.16 12.16 12.65
C LEU A 67 -1.63 13.53 13.15
N THR A 68 -0.71 14.45 13.44
CA THR A 68 -1.06 15.80 13.88
C THR A 68 -1.15 16.80 12.74
N LYS A 69 -0.30 16.68 11.70
CA LYS A 69 -0.14 17.66 10.61
C LYS A 69 -0.65 17.24 9.25
N GLY A 70 -1.02 15.97 9.08
CA GLY A 70 -1.46 15.43 7.80
C GLY A 70 -0.29 15.02 6.89
N VAL A 71 -0.44 15.13 5.58
CA VAL A 71 0.61 14.82 4.60
C VAL A 71 1.78 15.78 4.79
N VAL A 72 2.98 15.24 4.99
CA VAL A 72 4.21 16.02 5.22
C VAL A 72 5.22 15.88 4.09
N GLU A 73 5.22 14.76 3.37
CA GLU A 73 6.07 14.52 2.22
C GLU A 73 5.46 13.45 1.32
N VAL A 74 5.70 13.53 0.01
CA VAL A 74 5.35 12.49 -0.96
C VAL A 74 6.56 12.29 -1.87
N THR A 75 7.12 11.08 -1.88
CA THR A 75 8.40 10.83 -2.55
C THR A 75 8.59 9.35 -2.89
N THR A 76 9.38 9.07 -3.93
CA THR A 76 9.90 7.74 -4.26
C THR A 76 11.26 7.46 -3.60
N ALA A 77 11.89 8.47 -3.02
CA ALA A 77 13.18 8.40 -2.36
C ALA A 77 13.04 8.20 -0.84
N THR A 78 14.16 8.21 -0.12
CA THR A 78 14.14 8.32 1.35
C THR A 78 13.55 9.66 1.76
N PRO A 79 12.61 9.70 2.73
CA PRO A 79 11.97 10.94 3.14
C PRO A 79 13.00 11.90 3.75
N THR A 80 12.87 13.18 3.42
CA THR A 80 13.67 14.26 4.02
C THR A 80 13.13 14.67 5.39
N VAL A 81 11.83 14.47 5.63
CA VAL A 81 11.17 14.75 6.91
C VAL A 81 11.31 13.60 7.90
N SER A 82 11.47 13.92 9.18
CA SER A 82 11.54 12.93 10.28
C SER A 82 10.30 12.87 11.16
N ASN A 83 9.39 13.85 11.03
CA ASN A 83 8.20 14.03 11.87
C ASN A 83 6.91 13.40 11.29
N TRP A 84 7.06 12.29 10.56
CA TRP A 84 5.96 11.48 10.04
C TRP A 84 5.73 10.26 10.94
N ASP A 85 4.50 9.77 11.01
CA ASP A 85 4.12 8.66 11.89
C ASP A 85 3.84 7.38 11.10
N VAL A 86 3.07 7.52 10.02
CA VAL A 86 2.71 6.45 9.10
C VAL A 86 2.91 6.90 7.66
N ALA A 87 3.12 5.98 6.73
CA ALA A 87 3.12 6.28 5.31
C ALA A 87 2.44 5.19 4.49
N PHE A 88 1.90 5.58 3.33
CA PHE A 88 1.07 4.73 2.47
C PHE A 88 1.66 4.64 1.07
N SER A 89 1.68 3.42 0.52
CA SER A 89 1.98 3.13 -0.89
C SER A 89 1.13 1.95 -1.31
N ARG A 90 0.19 2.18 -2.24
CA ARG A 90 -0.87 1.22 -2.58
C ARG A 90 -1.58 0.81 -1.29
N TYR A 91 -1.70 -0.49 -1.02
CA TYR A 91 -2.27 -1.02 0.22
C TYR A 91 -1.23 -1.27 1.32
N HIS A 92 0.05 -0.92 1.08
CA HIS A 92 1.10 -1.07 2.07
C HIS A 92 1.12 0.12 3.02
N VAL A 93 1.35 -0.19 4.30
CA VAL A 93 1.50 0.78 5.38
C VAL A 93 2.87 0.58 6.01
N LYS A 94 3.58 1.67 6.27
CA LYS A 94 4.82 1.67 7.05
C LYS A 94 4.68 2.61 8.24
N THR A 95 5.41 2.33 9.31
CA THR A 95 5.54 3.22 10.47
C THR A 95 6.95 3.83 10.51
N ASN A 96 7.12 4.95 11.21
CA ASN A 96 8.45 5.53 11.39
C ASN A 96 9.26 4.75 12.44
N SER A 97 9.73 3.57 12.04
CA SER A 97 10.41 2.60 12.88
C SER A 97 11.28 1.64 12.06
N GLY A 98 12.08 0.83 12.75
CA GLY A 98 12.77 -0.32 12.16
C GLY A 98 13.54 0.02 10.90
N THR A 99 13.27 -0.70 9.80
CA THR A 99 13.95 -0.44 8.51
C THR A 99 13.34 0.73 7.72
N SER A 100 12.23 1.30 8.19
CA SER A 100 11.49 2.38 7.50
C SER A 100 11.87 3.78 7.97
N GLY A 101 12.34 3.94 9.20
CA GLY A 101 12.68 5.24 9.78
C GLY A 101 13.34 5.14 11.16
N LYS A 102 13.86 6.27 11.64
CA LYS A 102 14.60 6.37 12.92
C LYS A 102 13.71 6.73 14.12
N GLY A 103 12.41 6.90 13.91
CA GLY A 103 11.45 7.19 14.97
C GLY A 103 11.21 6.01 15.90
N GLN A 104 10.41 6.26 16.94
CA GLN A 104 10.02 5.26 17.93
C GLN A 104 8.76 4.48 17.53
N GLY A 105 8.40 4.49 16.25
CA GLY A 105 7.12 3.98 15.80
C GLY A 105 6.99 2.47 15.90
N GLY A 106 5.82 1.98 15.50
CA GLY A 106 5.50 0.57 15.43
C GLY A 106 4.00 0.37 15.52
N ALA A 107 3.54 -0.87 15.31
CA ALA A 107 2.12 -1.17 15.33
C ALA A 107 1.80 -2.46 16.09
N VAL A 108 0.56 -2.57 16.53
CA VAL A 108 -0.03 -3.80 17.04
C VAL A 108 -1.49 -3.87 16.59
N LYS A 109 -1.94 -5.06 16.18
CA LYS A 109 -3.34 -5.32 15.85
C LYS A 109 -4.11 -5.62 17.13
N THR A 110 -5.27 -5.00 17.32
CA THR A 110 -6.18 -5.32 18.43
C THR A 110 -7.13 -6.46 18.04
N ALA A 111 -7.96 -6.92 18.99
CA ALA A 111 -9.06 -7.82 18.69
C ALA A 111 -10.33 -7.09 18.20
N GLU A 112 -10.30 -5.75 18.17
CA GLU A 112 -11.47 -4.92 17.90
C GLU A 112 -11.61 -4.57 16.42
N THR A 113 -12.85 -4.44 15.98
CA THR A 113 -13.22 -3.93 14.63
C THR A 113 -14.06 -2.66 14.69
N ASP A 114 -14.30 -2.14 15.89
CA ASP A 114 -14.95 -0.86 16.15
C ASP A 114 -13.95 0.06 16.84
N LEU A 115 -13.61 1.17 16.18
CA LEU A 115 -12.64 2.14 16.67
C LEU A 115 -13.00 2.67 18.08
N SER A 116 -14.28 2.72 18.42
CA SER A 116 -14.75 3.19 19.73
C SER A 116 -14.45 2.23 20.88
N LYS A 117 -14.27 0.93 20.59
CA LYS A 117 -14.00 -0.11 21.61
C LYS A 117 -12.57 -0.07 22.13
N VAL A 118 -11.63 0.47 21.36
CA VAL A 118 -10.27 0.75 21.81
C VAL A 118 -10.25 2.11 22.51
N ALA A 119 -10.58 2.13 23.80
CA ALA A 119 -10.77 3.36 24.58
C ALA A 119 -9.46 3.94 25.17
N THR A 120 -8.47 3.09 25.43
CA THR A 120 -7.21 3.46 26.09
C THR A 120 -6.02 2.86 25.37
N ALA A 121 -4.92 3.59 25.34
CA ALA A 121 -3.68 3.15 24.74
C ALA A 121 -3.04 1.99 25.51
N SER A 122 -2.64 0.95 24.80
CA SER A 122 -1.91 -0.18 25.39
C SER A 122 -0.44 0.17 25.58
N VAL A 123 -0.11 0.74 26.73
CA VAL A 123 1.28 1.13 27.09
C VAL A 123 2.21 -0.06 27.35
N THR A 124 1.65 -1.24 27.63
CA THR A 124 2.39 -2.49 27.88
C THR A 124 2.49 -3.38 26.64
N ALA A 125 1.81 -3.04 25.55
CA ALA A 125 1.86 -3.84 24.33
C ALA A 125 3.25 -3.75 23.68
N SER A 126 3.66 -4.86 23.04
CA SER A 126 4.85 -4.89 22.21
C SER A 126 4.50 -4.40 20.79
N TYR A 127 4.92 -3.19 20.47
CA TYR A 127 4.73 -2.60 19.14
C TYR A 127 5.75 -3.18 18.17
N THR A 128 5.27 -3.85 17.13
CA THR A 128 6.12 -4.45 16.11
C THR A 128 6.64 -3.35 15.18
N VAL A 129 7.96 -3.27 15.07
CA VAL A 129 8.64 -2.35 14.16
C VAL A 129 8.63 -2.86 12.72
N ASP A 130 8.81 -1.95 11.78
CA ASP A 130 8.89 -2.26 10.37
C ASP A 130 10.11 -3.10 10.02
N LYS A 131 9.95 -3.96 9.02
CA LYS A 131 11.01 -4.84 8.49
C LYS A 131 10.93 -4.92 6.96
N PRO A 132 11.97 -5.46 6.29
CA PRO A 132 11.89 -5.74 4.87
C PRO A 132 10.86 -6.85 4.61
N LEU A 133 9.87 -6.58 3.77
CA LEU A 133 8.86 -7.52 3.28
C LEU A 133 9.12 -7.86 1.82
N ASN A 134 8.84 -9.11 1.45
CA ASN A 134 8.82 -9.54 0.05
C ASN A 134 7.38 -9.41 -0.43
N VAL A 135 7.16 -8.56 -1.42
CA VAL A 135 5.83 -8.27 -1.95
C VAL A 135 5.78 -8.57 -3.44
N SER A 136 4.62 -9.05 -3.88
CA SER A 136 4.37 -9.23 -5.31
C SER A 136 4.27 -7.87 -5.99
N SER A 137 5.03 -7.66 -7.06
CA SER A 137 4.96 -6.47 -7.92
C SER A 137 4.43 -6.85 -9.30
N PHE A 138 3.50 -6.07 -9.84
CA PHE A 138 3.02 -6.22 -11.21
C PHE A 138 3.44 -5.00 -12.03
N GLY A 139 4.71 -4.99 -12.46
CA GLY A 139 5.26 -3.93 -13.31
C GLY A 139 5.39 -4.41 -14.76
N GLY A 140 4.95 -3.60 -15.73
CA GLY A 140 5.12 -3.90 -17.16
C GLY A 140 4.44 -5.18 -17.65
N GLY A 141 3.34 -5.58 -17.00
CA GLY A 141 2.60 -6.80 -17.36
C GLY A 141 3.28 -8.12 -16.94
N LYS A 142 4.34 -8.06 -16.12
CA LYS A 142 5.03 -9.25 -15.61
C LYS A 142 4.97 -9.31 -14.09
N PRO A 143 4.61 -10.47 -13.51
CA PRO A 143 4.74 -10.69 -12.08
C PRO A 143 6.23 -10.69 -11.70
N GLY A 144 6.56 -9.94 -10.66
CA GLY A 144 7.89 -9.86 -10.05
C GLY A 144 7.80 -9.89 -8.53
N GLN A 145 8.95 -10.01 -7.89
CA GLN A 145 9.08 -9.86 -6.43
C GLN A 145 9.84 -8.56 -6.15
N SER A 146 9.27 -7.73 -5.30
CA SER A 146 9.90 -6.51 -4.82
C SER A 146 10.13 -6.60 -3.32
N ARG A 147 11.20 -5.95 -2.85
CA ARG A 147 11.49 -5.85 -1.43
C ARG A 147 11.19 -4.43 -0.97
N ILE A 148 10.27 -4.28 -0.03
CA ILE A 148 9.90 -2.98 0.53
C ILE A 148 10.14 -2.97 2.04
N SER A 149 10.40 -1.80 2.62
CA SER A 149 10.32 -1.63 4.07
C SER A 149 8.89 -1.23 4.44
N ALA A 150 8.21 -2.04 5.24
CA ALA A 150 6.83 -1.82 5.63
C ALA A 150 6.51 -2.52 6.96
N SER A 151 5.34 -2.20 7.51
CA SER A 151 4.87 -2.79 8.75
C SER A 151 4.21 -4.15 8.46
N PRO A 152 4.69 -5.27 9.06
CA PRO A 152 4.07 -6.58 8.87
C PRO A 152 2.67 -6.68 9.51
N ILE A 153 2.35 -5.77 10.45
CA ILE A 153 1.05 -5.75 11.13
C ILE A 153 -0.09 -5.38 10.18
N PHE A 154 0.22 -4.60 9.14
CA PHE A 154 -0.73 -4.18 8.11
C PHE A 154 -0.62 -5.01 6.82
N GLU A 155 0.22 -6.05 6.79
CA GLU A 155 0.41 -6.87 5.59
C GLU A 155 -0.89 -7.56 5.20
N ILE A 156 -1.32 -7.34 3.94
CA ILE A 156 -2.57 -7.87 3.44
C ILE A 156 -2.56 -9.39 3.41
N GLY A 157 -3.72 -10.00 3.55
CA GLY A 157 -3.89 -11.42 3.26
C GLY A 157 -4.53 -11.67 1.91
N HIS A 158 -4.63 -12.95 1.56
CA HIS A 158 -5.27 -13.42 0.35
C HIS A 158 -6.42 -14.38 0.62
N GLY A 159 -7.32 -14.54 -0.36
CA GLY A 159 -8.38 -15.55 -0.32
C GLY A 159 -8.05 -16.85 -1.05
N GLU A 160 -8.99 -17.78 -1.03
CA GLU A 160 -8.88 -19.10 -1.67
C GLU A 160 -8.79 -19.02 -3.20
N GLY A 161 -9.42 -18.00 -3.80
CA GLY A 161 -9.34 -17.76 -5.23
C GLY A 161 -7.93 -17.40 -5.68
N PHE A 162 -7.27 -16.50 -4.95
CA PHE A 162 -5.84 -16.21 -5.13
C PHE A 162 -4.99 -17.46 -4.98
N TRP A 163 -5.18 -18.23 -3.89
CA TRP A 163 -4.44 -19.47 -3.66
C TRP A 163 -4.57 -20.43 -4.84
N SER A 164 -5.79 -20.63 -5.33
CA SER A 164 -6.07 -21.52 -6.46
C SER A 164 -5.32 -21.13 -7.73
N MET A 165 -5.08 -19.83 -7.96
CA MET A 165 -4.31 -19.36 -9.11
C MET A 165 -2.80 -19.60 -8.99
N VAL A 166 -2.25 -19.53 -7.78
CA VAL A 166 -0.78 -19.50 -7.59
C VAL A 166 -0.20 -20.78 -7.00
N LYS A 167 -1.01 -21.64 -6.39
CA LYS A 167 -0.56 -22.77 -5.57
C LYS A 167 0.39 -23.72 -6.31
N GLU A 168 0.08 -24.09 -7.56
CA GLU A 168 0.89 -25.07 -8.30
C GLU A 168 2.32 -24.56 -8.53
N GLY A 169 2.45 -23.32 -8.98
CA GLY A 169 3.75 -22.69 -9.23
C GLY A 169 4.56 -22.49 -7.95
N ILE A 170 3.92 -21.98 -6.90
CA ILE A 170 4.58 -21.74 -5.60
C ILE A 170 5.03 -23.06 -4.97
N LEU A 171 4.15 -24.06 -4.90
CA LEU A 171 4.43 -25.34 -4.25
C LEU A 171 5.48 -26.14 -5.00
N LYS A 172 5.41 -26.19 -6.34
CA LYS A 172 6.41 -26.88 -7.15
C LYS A 172 7.79 -26.23 -7.00
N GLN A 173 7.87 -24.91 -7.01
CA GLN A 173 9.14 -24.20 -6.79
C GLN A 173 9.69 -24.42 -5.38
N ALA A 174 8.83 -24.36 -4.36
CA ALA A 174 9.23 -24.61 -2.98
C ALA A 174 9.73 -26.04 -2.78
N ALA A 175 9.01 -27.04 -3.32
CA ALA A 175 9.37 -28.45 -3.27
C ALA A 175 10.69 -28.73 -3.97
N GLN A 176 10.91 -28.16 -5.16
CA GLN A 176 12.18 -28.26 -5.89
C GLN A 176 13.34 -27.70 -5.05
N LYS A 177 13.21 -26.48 -4.52
CA LYS A 177 14.25 -25.85 -3.69
C LYS A 177 14.52 -26.65 -2.41
N PHE A 178 13.48 -27.20 -1.80
CA PHE A 178 13.61 -28.03 -0.60
C PHE A 178 14.36 -29.32 -0.92
N ALA A 179 13.96 -30.03 -1.98
CA ALA A 179 14.61 -31.27 -2.40
C ALA A 179 16.08 -31.06 -2.78
N GLU A 180 16.41 -29.99 -3.51
CA GLU A 180 17.80 -29.62 -3.83
C GLU A 180 18.67 -29.40 -2.59
N LYS A 181 18.06 -28.95 -1.49
CA LYS A 181 18.75 -28.68 -0.23
C LYS A 181 18.88 -29.92 0.66
N THR A 182 17.90 -30.83 0.63
CA THR A 182 17.77 -31.91 1.63
C THR A 182 18.02 -33.29 1.09
N VAL A 183 17.88 -33.52 -0.22
CA VAL A 183 18.07 -34.84 -0.83
C VAL A 183 19.48 -34.92 -1.43
N PRO A 184 20.33 -35.88 -0.97
CA PRO A 184 21.67 -36.07 -1.51
C PRO A 184 21.66 -36.32 -3.01
N ASN A 185 22.55 -35.64 -3.75
CA ASN A 185 22.71 -35.79 -5.21
C ASN A 185 21.41 -35.59 -6.01
N PHE A 186 20.40 -34.89 -5.46
CA PHE A 186 19.10 -34.69 -6.10
C PHE A 186 19.19 -34.20 -7.56
N LYS A 187 20.12 -33.28 -7.84
CA LYS A 187 20.33 -32.72 -9.18
C LYS A 187 20.73 -33.78 -10.22
N ASN A 188 21.36 -34.87 -9.80
CA ASN A 188 21.86 -35.94 -10.66
C ASN A 188 20.87 -37.12 -10.79
N LEU A 189 19.75 -37.10 -10.08
CA LEU A 189 18.73 -38.15 -10.17
C LEU A 189 18.02 -38.13 -11.54
N PRO A 190 17.48 -39.27 -12.01
CA PRO A 190 16.58 -39.31 -13.16
C PRO A 190 15.34 -38.44 -12.94
N ASP A 191 14.81 -37.85 -14.02
CA ASP A 191 13.70 -36.89 -13.93
C ASP A 191 12.43 -37.48 -13.29
N ALA A 192 12.10 -38.74 -13.58
CA ALA A 192 10.97 -39.44 -12.95
C ALA A 192 11.13 -39.59 -11.42
N GLN A 193 12.37 -39.74 -10.94
CA GLN A 193 12.66 -39.80 -9.50
C GLN A 193 12.57 -38.42 -8.86
N LYS A 194 13.10 -37.38 -9.53
CA LYS A 194 12.96 -35.99 -9.09
C LYS A 194 11.50 -35.59 -8.96
N GLU A 195 10.69 -35.92 -9.97
CA GLU A 195 9.25 -35.62 -9.98
C GLU A 195 8.51 -36.33 -8.84
N THR A 196 8.77 -37.62 -8.61
CA THR A 196 8.20 -38.36 -7.48
C THR A 196 8.53 -37.69 -6.14
N ILE A 197 9.79 -37.31 -5.93
CA ILE A 197 10.24 -36.64 -4.71
C ILE A 197 9.55 -35.29 -4.55
N VAL A 198 9.54 -34.46 -5.59
CA VAL A 198 8.92 -33.12 -5.58
C VAL A 198 7.44 -33.22 -5.28
N ASN A 199 6.71 -34.11 -5.95
CA ASN A 199 5.27 -34.29 -5.75
C ASN A 199 4.95 -34.83 -4.35
N GLY A 200 5.80 -35.69 -3.79
CA GLY A 200 5.67 -36.19 -2.42
C GLY A 200 5.80 -35.11 -1.34
N LEU A 201 6.51 -34.00 -1.61
CA LEU A 201 6.70 -32.90 -0.67
C LEU A 201 5.54 -31.89 -0.68
N ILE A 202 4.75 -31.85 -1.76
CA ILE A 202 3.71 -30.82 -1.97
C ILE A 202 2.69 -30.77 -0.83
N PRO A 203 2.09 -31.88 -0.33
CA PRO A 203 1.07 -31.81 0.71
C PRO A 203 1.55 -31.16 2.00
N THR A 204 2.77 -31.50 2.44
CA THR A 204 3.38 -30.93 3.65
C THR A 204 3.72 -29.44 3.44
N LEU A 205 4.21 -29.08 2.26
CA LEU A 205 4.52 -27.68 1.96
C LEU A 205 3.26 -26.82 1.86
N GLU A 206 2.17 -27.36 1.31
CA GLU A 206 0.88 -26.68 1.26
C GLU A 206 0.36 -26.33 2.65
N GLN A 207 0.40 -27.27 3.60
CA GLN A 207 -0.03 -27.03 4.98
C GLN A 207 0.76 -25.90 5.67
N ASN A 208 2.02 -25.71 5.30
CA ASN A 208 2.89 -24.71 5.91
C ASN A 208 2.88 -23.36 5.18
N ILE A 209 2.75 -23.36 3.85
CA ILE A 209 2.81 -22.16 3.02
C ILE A 209 1.45 -21.47 2.95
N LYS A 210 0.35 -22.23 2.79
CA LYS A 210 -0.97 -21.66 2.59
C LYS A 210 -1.36 -20.66 3.70
N PRO A 211 -1.19 -20.94 5.01
CA PRO A 211 -1.58 -20.00 6.07
C PRO A 211 -0.79 -18.69 6.08
N SER A 212 0.38 -18.65 5.44
CA SER A 212 1.18 -17.42 5.31
C SER A 212 0.68 -16.49 4.21
N LEU A 213 -0.19 -16.98 3.31
CA LEU A 213 -0.76 -16.21 2.21
C LEU A 213 -2.27 -16.04 2.39
N VAL A 214 -2.96 -17.12 2.74
CA VAL A 214 -4.42 -17.17 2.91
C VAL A 214 -4.77 -16.88 4.36
N HIS A 215 -5.09 -15.62 4.64
CA HIS A 215 -5.47 -15.13 5.96
C HIS A 215 -6.18 -13.78 5.83
N ASP A 216 -6.67 -13.25 6.94
CA ASP A 216 -7.28 -11.92 7.05
C ASP A 216 -6.64 -11.08 8.17
N ASN A 217 -5.38 -11.37 8.49
CA ASN A 217 -4.68 -10.71 9.59
C ASN A 217 -4.36 -9.22 9.35
N GLY A 218 -4.14 -8.80 8.10
CA GLY A 218 -3.93 -7.40 7.73
C GLY A 218 -5.23 -6.60 7.63
N TRP A 219 -5.13 -5.34 7.21
CA TRP A 219 -6.29 -4.45 7.14
C TRP A 219 -7.23 -4.78 5.97
N LEU A 220 -6.71 -5.48 4.96
CA LEU A 220 -7.38 -5.83 3.72
C LEU A 220 -7.02 -7.25 3.30
N THR A 221 -7.98 -7.94 2.69
CA THR A 221 -7.81 -9.26 2.07
C THR A 221 -8.10 -9.14 0.57
N MET A 222 -7.16 -9.56 -0.27
CA MET A 222 -7.28 -9.54 -1.72
C MET A 222 -7.60 -10.93 -2.26
N ASP A 223 -8.64 -11.05 -3.08
CA ASP A 223 -9.02 -12.34 -3.67
C ASP A 223 -9.38 -12.22 -5.15
N TYR A 224 -9.51 -13.36 -5.83
CA TYR A 224 -9.88 -13.44 -7.23
C TYR A 224 -11.01 -14.45 -7.41
N ALA A 225 -12.14 -14.02 -7.97
CA ALA A 225 -13.14 -14.97 -8.42
C ALA A 225 -12.58 -15.82 -9.58
N GLN A 226 -13.13 -17.02 -9.76
CA GLN A 226 -12.71 -17.90 -10.85
C GLN A 226 -12.89 -17.20 -12.20
N GLY A 227 -11.81 -17.12 -12.98
CA GLY A 227 -11.80 -16.44 -14.28
C GLY A 227 -11.77 -14.91 -14.21
N ALA A 228 -11.63 -14.31 -13.03
CA ALA A 228 -11.54 -12.86 -12.88
C ALA A 228 -10.19 -12.32 -13.36
N VAL A 229 -10.23 -11.21 -14.10
CA VAL A 229 -9.05 -10.46 -14.54
C VAL A 229 -8.58 -9.43 -13.51
N ALA A 230 -9.42 -9.12 -12.52
CA ALA A 230 -9.16 -8.14 -11.49
C ALA A 230 -9.53 -8.69 -10.10
N PRO A 231 -8.79 -8.31 -9.05
CA PRO A 231 -9.09 -8.76 -7.70
C PRO A 231 -10.31 -8.07 -7.11
N THR A 232 -10.91 -8.73 -6.12
CA THR A 232 -11.81 -8.14 -5.13
C THR A 232 -11.05 -7.83 -3.84
N TYR A 233 -11.60 -6.91 -3.05
CA TYR A 233 -11.01 -6.47 -1.80
C TYR A 233 -12.05 -6.55 -0.69
N LYS A 234 -11.75 -7.31 0.36
CA LYS A 234 -12.50 -7.35 1.61
C LYS A 234 -11.73 -6.52 2.65
N TYR A 235 -12.39 -5.55 3.26
CA TYR A 235 -11.81 -4.76 4.35
C TYR A 235 -12.05 -5.48 5.67
N ASN A 236 -10.98 -5.80 6.39
CA ASN A 236 -11.08 -6.60 7.62
C ASN A 236 -11.46 -5.73 8.83
N ASN A 237 -11.41 -4.40 8.68
CA ASN A 237 -11.84 -3.39 9.66
C ASN A 237 -11.17 -3.49 11.04
N TRP A 238 -10.06 -4.21 11.16
CA TRP A 238 -9.29 -4.25 12.41
C TRP A 238 -8.91 -2.84 12.86
N VAL A 239 -8.99 -2.63 14.17
CA VAL A 239 -8.40 -1.48 14.83
C VAL A 239 -6.98 -1.83 15.22
N TYR A 240 -6.06 -0.92 14.91
CA TYR A 240 -4.66 -1.03 15.24
C TYR A 240 -4.29 0.06 16.24
N GLU A 241 -3.38 -0.26 17.14
CA GLU A 241 -2.66 0.77 17.88
C GLU A 241 -1.30 0.98 17.25
N ILE A 242 -0.89 2.24 17.16
CA ILE A 242 0.40 2.66 16.63
C ILE A 242 1.13 3.50 17.65
N LYS A 243 2.44 3.27 17.74
CA LYS A 243 3.36 4.18 18.39
C LYS A 243 3.81 5.20 17.35
N THR A 244 3.76 6.49 17.69
CA THR A 244 4.17 7.59 16.81
C THR A 244 5.68 7.73 16.77
N HIS A 245 6.21 8.56 15.87
CA HIS A 245 7.66 8.77 15.76
C HIS A 245 8.30 9.29 17.06
N ASP A 246 7.55 10.07 17.84
CA ASP A 246 7.94 10.65 19.13
C ASP A 246 7.54 9.80 20.34
N GLY A 247 6.97 8.61 20.12
CA GLY A 247 6.69 7.63 21.15
C GLY A 247 5.34 7.75 21.85
N LYS A 248 4.46 8.65 21.38
CA LYS A 248 3.05 8.71 21.78
C LYS A 248 2.23 7.59 21.13
N PHE A 249 0.97 7.48 21.49
CA PHE A 249 0.07 6.43 21.01
C PHE A 249 -1.06 7.01 20.17
N ALA A 250 -1.50 6.25 19.17
CA ALA A 250 -2.72 6.49 18.43
C ALA A 250 -3.40 5.17 18.09
N LYS A 251 -4.71 5.22 17.87
CA LYS A 251 -5.44 4.13 17.22
C LYS A 251 -5.76 4.51 15.79
N ILE A 252 -5.75 3.53 14.89
CA ILE A 252 -6.05 3.71 13.46
C ILE A 252 -6.88 2.53 12.94
N GLN A 253 -7.81 2.82 12.04
CA GLN A 253 -8.63 1.84 11.33
C GLN A 253 -8.69 2.24 9.85
N LEU A 254 -8.24 1.37 8.96
CA LEU A 254 -8.33 1.55 7.51
C LEU A 254 -9.61 0.89 7.00
N THR A 255 -10.38 1.61 6.18
CA THR A 255 -11.77 1.23 5.85
C THR A 255 -12.07 1.18 4.36
N ASP A 256 -11.22 1.75 3.50
CA ASP A 256 -11.39 1.66 2.05
C ASP A 256 -10.03 1.73 1.33
N TYR A 257 -9.97 1.12 0.15
CA TYR A 257 -8.83 1.15 -0.76
C TYR A 257 -9.17 1.76 -2.13
N LYS A 258 -10.41 2.23 -2.30
CA LYS A 258 -10.91 2.81 -3.52
C LYS A 258 -11.43 4.22 -3.31
N ASN A 259 -11.41 5.01 -4.37
CA ASN A 259 -12.10 6.29 -4.39
C ASN A 259 -13.55 6.17 -4.90
N GLN A 260 -14.26 7.30 -4.92
CA GLN A 260 -15.63 7.41 -5.43
C GLN A 260 -15.79 6.98 -6.91
N LYS A 261 -14.71 6.95 -7.68
CA LYS A 261 -14.67 6.47 -9.07
C LYS A 261 -14.28 4.98 -9.17
N ASN A 262 -14.26 4.26 -8.05
CA ASN A 262 -13.86 2.85 -7.93
C ASN A 262 -12.39 2.59 -8.35
N GLN A 263 -11.55 3.64 -8.38
CA GLN A 263 -10.12 3.51 -8.68
C GLN A 263 -9.38 3.04 -7.42
N THR A 264 -8.54 2.01 -7.56
CA THR A 264 -7.73 1.45 -6.47
C THR A 264 -6.54 2.35 -6.11
N GLY A 265 -6.00 2.17 -4.91
CA GLY A 265 -4.83 2.93 -4.46
C GLY A 265 -5.20 4.23 -3.75
N TYR A 266 -6.45 4.34 -3.27
CA TYR A 266 -6.93 5.47 -2.51
C TYR A 266 -7.31 4.98 -1.13
N VAL A 267 -6.53 5.33 -0.12
CA VAL A 267 -6.71 4.80 1.24
C VAL A 267 -7.66 5.72 2.01
N THR A 268 -8.67 5.13 2.64
CA THR A 268 -9.53 5.81 3.62
C THR A 268 -9.28 5.22 5.00
N PHE A 269 -9.10 6.09 5.99
CA PHE A 269 -8.82 5.67 7.36
C PHE A 269 -9.33 6.67 8.40
N LYS A 270 -9.58 6.15 9.60
CA LYS A 270 -9.93 6.89 10.81
C LYS A 270 -8.85 6.71 11.85
N TYR A 271 -8.57 7.74 12.64
CA TYR A 271 -7.60 7.64 13.72
C TYR A 271 -7.89 8.62 14.86
N ALA A 272 -7.30 8.37 16.03
CA ALA A 272 -7.27 9.29 17.15
C ALA A 272 -5.93 9.15 17.90
N LEU A 273 -5.34 10.26 18.32
CA LEU A 273 -4.17 10.24 19.21
C LEU A 273 -4.64 10.12 20.66
N ALA A 274 -3.90 9.37 21.47
CA ALA A 274 -4.11 9.30 22.90
C ALA A 274 -3.81 10.66 23.56
N LYS A 275 -4.60 11.00 24.57
CA LYS A 275 -4.34 12.08 25.52
C LYS A 275 -3.22 11.67 26.48
N GLU A 276 -2.76 12.62 27.29
CA GLU A 276 -1.71 12.38 28.30
C GLU A 276 -2.11 11.31 29.32
N ASP A 277 -3.40 11.17 29.62
CA ASP A 277 -3.94 10.11 30.50
C ASP A 277 -4.09 8.75 29.80
N GLY A 278 -3.63 8.64 28.55
CA GLY A 278 -3.69 7.42 27.74
C GLY A 278 -5.05 7.16 27.09
N LYS A 279 -6.08 7.99 27.33
CA LYS A 279 -7.40 7.79 26.69
C LYS A 279 -7.44 8.35 25.27
N TYR A 280 -8.18 7.67 24.40
CA TYR A 280 -8.45 8.13 23.04
C TYR A 280 -9.68 9.02 22.91
#